data_AF-A0A7K4CNE6-F1
#
_entry.id   AF-A0A7K4CNE6-F1
#
_cell.length_a   1.000
_cell.length_b   1.000
_cell.length_c   1.000
_cell.angle_alpha   90.00
_cell.angle_beta   90.00
_cell.angle_gamma   90.00
#
_symmetry.space_group_name_H-M   'P 1'
#
loop_
_entity.id
_entity.type
_entity.pdbx_description
1 polymer ?
#
loop_
_entity_poly.entity_id
_entity_poly.type
_entity_poly.pdbx_seq_one_letter_code
_entity_poly.pdbx_strand_id
1 'polypeptide(L)'
;RPQLDAFFSSKVKKCVYLQLGSKEDEKRVIDLSSQGANMIIVEAVDWKVIPLENLIADLQKRNTLIAGQVKDIDEARLFFETLHVGVDCVFHLIDMKKERAFDFGPWKGLVTRSESVIMGTAEITRIEDVGSGDRVCVDTISMLEQGEGMLVGNHARGFFLVHGEIADTEFVNARPFRVNAGAVHSYTLRSGNKTAYLSELKAGEPVMIVDWQGHARATRVGRAKIETRPMLLVEGKIGGEIISAVLQNAETICLVDEEGKQRSISKLKVGDKVKALLSDEKGRHFGKNIEEKIIEK
;
A
#
# COMPACT_ATOMS: atom_id res chain seq x y z
N ARG A 1 -6.63 -17.42 -3.44
CA ARG A 1 -6.44 -17.78 -2.01
C ARG A 1 -6.52 -19.31 -1.93
N PRO A 2 -5.54 -20.03 -1.36
CA PRO A 2 -5.48 -21.50 -1.40
C PRO A 2 -6.73 -22.22 -0.86
N GLN A 3 -7.42 -21.61 0.12
CA GLN A 3 -8.65 -22.18 0.70
C GLN A 3 -9.84 -22.16 -0.28
N LEU A 4 -9.94 -21.15 -1.15
CA LEU A 4 -10.91 -21.13 -2.24
C LEU A 4 -10.62 -22.21 -3.28
N ASP A 5 -9.35 -22.38 -3.65
CA ASP A 5 -8.93 -23.42 -4.59
C ASP A 5 -9.26 -24.82 -4.04
N ALA A 6 -9.03 -25.03 -2.74
CA ALA A 6 -9.40 -26.26 -2.03
C ALA A 6 -10.92 -26.48 -2.01
N PHE A 7 -11.72 -25.43 -1.78
CA PHE A 7 -13.18 -25.51 -1.84
C PHE A 7 -13.68 -25.90 -3.24
N PHE A 8 -13.20 -25.23 -4.28
CA PHE A 8 -13.64 -25.53 -5.66
C PHE A 8 -13.19 -26.91 -6.12
N SER A 9 -12.05 -27.40 -5.62
CA SER A 9 -11.53 -28.74 -5.90
C SER A 9 -12.19 -29.85 -5.07
N SER A 10 -12.93 -29.51 -4.01
CA SER A 10 -13.61 -30.49 -3.15
C SER A 10 -14.72 -31.25 -3.89
N LYS A 11 -14.86 -32.55 -3.59
CA LYS A 11 -15.96 -33.40 -4.07
C LYS A 11 -17.31 -33.06 -3.44
N VAL A 12 -17.31 -32.54 -2.22
CA VAL A 12 -18.54 -32.15 -1.50
C VAL A 12 -18.48 -30.65 -1.22
N LYS A 13 -19.49 -29.93 -1.71
CA LYS A 13 -19.62 -28.48 -1.54
C LYS A 13 -20.95 -28.20 -0.87
N LYS A 14 -20.94 -27.86 0.41
CA LYS A 14 -22.13 -27.40 1.14
C LYS A 14 -22.09 -25.88 1.22
N CYS A 15 -22.85 -25.24 0.35
CA CYS A 15 -22.95 -23.79 0.27
C CYS A 15 -24.33 -23.34 0.77
N VAL A 16 -24.37 -22.30 1.59
CA VAL A 16 -25.62 -21.71 2.08
C VAL A 16 -25.65 -20.24 1.75
N TYR A 17 -26.78 -19.75 1.25
CA TYR A 17 -27.05 -18.35 1.01
C TYR A 17 -27.98 -17.80 2.10
N LEU A 18 -27.64 -16.62 2.63
CA LEU A 18 -28.42 -15.93 3.66
C LEU A 18 -28.42 -14.43 3.42
N GLN A 19 -29.56 -13.82 3.71
CA GLN A 19 -29.67 -12.37 3.78
C GLN A 19 -29.51 -11.95 5.25
N LEU A 20 -28.65 -10.96 5.52
CA LEU A 20 -28.38 -10.44 6.85
C LEU A 20 -29.23 -9.20 7.10
N GLY A 21 -30.21 -9.32 8.00
CA GLY A 21 -31.03 -8.20 8.47
C GLY A 21 -31.01 -8.01 9.99
N SER A 22 -30.53 -8.99 10.75
CA SER A 22 -30.57 -9.00 12.21
C SER A 22 -29.42 -9.77 12.85
N LYS A 23 -29.22 -9.57 14.16
CA LYS A 23 -28.27 -10.37 14.96
C LYS A 23 -28.61 -11.86 15.01
N GLU A 24 -29.88 -12.23 14.81
CA GLU A 24 -30.27 -13.64 14.78
C GLU A 24 -29.76 -14.33 13.51
N ASP A 25 -29.69 -13.59 12.40
CA ASP A 25 -29.11 -14.07 11.15
C ASP A 25 -27.60 -14.31 11.29
N GLU A 26 -26.90 -13.46 12.06
CA GLU A 26 -25.48 -13.68 12.40
C GLU A 26 -25.29 -15.01 13.14
N LYS A 27 -26.08 -15.30 14.17
CA LYS A 27 -26.02 -16.59 14.88
C LYS A 27 -26.30 -17.77 13.95
N ARG A 28 -27.27 -17.61 13.05
CA ARG A 28 -27.63 -18.67 12.09
C ARG A 28 -26.48 -19.01 11.15
N VAL A 29 -25.70 -18.02 10.70
CA VAL A 29 -24.46 -18.25 9.93
C VAL A 29 -23.49 -19.13 10.72
N ILE A 30 -23.28 -18.82 12.00
CA ILE A 30 -22.39 -19.57 12.89
C ILE A 30 -22.88 -21.01 13.10
N ASP A 31 -24.18 -21.22 13.30
CA ASP A 31 -24.76 -22.56 13.45
C ASP A 31 -24.61 -23.41 12.19
N LEU A 32 -24.84 -22.81 11.02
CA LEU A 32 -24.69 -23.50 9.73
C LEU A 32 -23.23 -23.87 9.43
N SER A 33 -22.28 -23.00 9.81
CA SER A 33 -20.86 -23.32 9.79
C SER A 33 -20.56 -24.54 10.67
N SER A 34 -21.10 -24.58 11.90
CA SER A 34 -20.95 -25.72 12.82
C SER A 34 -21.62 -27.01 12.31
N GLN A 35 -22.66 -26.91 11.49
CA GLN A 35 -23.32 -28.06 10.83
C GLN A 35 -22.57 -28.55 9.57
N GLY A 36 -21.42 -27.94 9.25
CA GLY A 36 -20.54 -28.39 8.19
C GLY A 36 -20.73 -27.69 6.85
N ALA A 37 -21.30 -26.48 6.83
CA ALA A 37 -21.24 -25.63 5.65
C ALA A 37 -19.78 -25.27 5.32
N ASN A 38 -19.38 -25.45 4.07
CA ASN A 38 -18.03 -25.15 3.59
C ASN A 38 -17.90 -23.72 3.06
N MET A 39 -19.01 -23.12 2.64
CA MET A 39 -19.09 -21.71 2.22
C MET A 39 -20.44 -21.13 2.62
N ILE A 40 -20.44 -19.92 3.17
CA ILE A 40 -21.65 -19.15 3.44
C ILE A 40 -21.59 -17.86 2.63
N ILE A 41 -22.59 -17.65 1.78
CA ILE A 41 -22.77 -16.43 0.99
C ILE A 41 -23.75 -15.54 1.74
N VAL A 42 -23.33 -14.31 2.04
CA VAL A 42 -24.14 -13.33 2.77
C VAL A 42 -24.47 -12.13 1.89
N GLU A 43 -25.73 -11.73 1.87
CA GLU A 43 -26.17 -10.44 1.33
C GLU A 43 -26.52 -9.51 2.50
N ALA A 44 -25.80 -8.40 2.65
CA ALA A 44 -26.10 -7.42 3.68
C ALA A 44 -27.00 -6.29 3.12
N VAL A 45 -28.17 -6.10 3.73
CA VAL A 45 -29.22 -5.20 3.18
C VAL A 45 -29.03 -3.75 3.64
N ASP A 46 -28.91 -3.52 4.95
CA ASP A 46 -28.97 -2.17 5.57
C ASP A 46 -27.68 -1.73 6.29
N TRP A 47 -27.06 -2.59 7.10
CA TRP A 47 -25.76 -2.32 7.75
C TRP A 47 -24.72 -3.34 7.30
N LYS A 48 -23.83 -2.94 6.40
CA LYS A 48 -22.95 -3.89 5.72
C LYS A 48 -21.63 -4.18 6.44
N VAL A 49 -21.13 -3.22 7.21
CA VAL A 49 -19.79 -3.32 7.81
C VAL A 49 -19.84 -4.12 9.11
N ILE A 50 -20.52 -3.64 10.16
CA ILE A 50 -20.49 -4.27 11.49
C ILE A 50 -20.93 -5.76 11.49
N PRO A 51 -22.05 -6.16 10.85
CA PRO A 51 -22.44 -7.57 10.80
C PRO A 51 -21.40 -8.42 10.06
N LEU A 52 -20.79 -7.89 8.99
CA LEU A 52 -19.75 -8.59 8.26
C LEU A 52 -18.46 -8.72 9.07
N GLU A 53 -18.07 -7.69 9.83
CA GLU A 53 -16.94 -7.73 10.76
C GLU A 53 -17.12 -8.85 11.79
N ASN A 54 -18.29 -8.93 12.44
CA ASN A 54 -18.58 -9.97 13.42
C ASN A 54 -18.45 -11.37 12.81
N LEU A 55 -19.04 -11.56 11.62
CA LEU A 55 -19.01 -12.84 10.93
C LEU A 55 -17.60 -13.24 10.49
N ILE A 56 -16.81 -12.30 9.96
CA ILE A 56 -15.40 -12.55 9.62
C ILE A 56 -14.66 -12.99 10.88
N ALA A 57 -14.79 -12.27 12.00
CA ALA A 57 -14.10 -12.59 13.24
C ALA A 57 -14.46 -13.99 13.79
N ASP A 58 -15.74 -14.37 13.75
CA ASP A 58 -16.22 -15.66 14.25
C ASP A 58 -15.86 -16.83 13.32
N LEU A 59 -15.88 -16.62 12.00
CA LEU A 59 -15.58 -17.64 11.00
C LEU A 59 -14.08 -17.80 10.74
N GLN A 60 -13.24 -16.81 11.04
CA GLN A 60 -11.78 -16.85 10.78
C GLN A 60 -11.08 -18.05 11.42
N LYS A 61 -11.61 -18.56 12.55
CA LYS A 61 -11.07 -19.74 13.26
C LYS A 61 -11.71 -21.07 12.80
N ARG A 62 -12.58 -21.03 11.80
CA ARG A 62 -13.37 -22.17 11.32
C ARG A 62 -13.00 -22.53 9.89
N ASN A 63 -13.30 -23.75 9.49
CA ASN A 63 -13.08 -24.23 8.13
C ASN A 63 -14.29 -23.93 7.22
N THR A 64 -14.82 -22.72 7.30
CA THR A 64 -15.98 -22.24 6.53
C THR A 64 -15.59 -20.94 5.84
N LEU A 65 -15.65 -20.93 4.51
CA LEU A 65 -15.42 -19.72 3.72
C LEU A 65 -16.60 -18.76 3.87
N ILE A 66 -16.33 -17.46 3.92
CA ILE A 66 -17.37 -16.43 3.84
C ILE A 66 -17.28 -15.71 2.50
N ALA A 67 -18.43 -15.53 1.86
CA ALA A 67 -18.54 -14.79 0.62
C ALA A 67 -19.60 -13.70 0.73
N GLY A 68 -19.30 -12.50 0.21
CA GLY A 68 -20.26 -11.41 0.18
C GLY A 68 -20.96 -11.27 -1.16
N GLN A 69 -22.28 -11.19 -1.20
CA GLN A 69 -22.98 -10.69 -2.37
C GLN A 69 -22.88 -9.16 -2.40
N VAL A 70 -22.39 -8.62 -3.51
CA VAL A 70 -22.07 -7.19 -3.66
C VAL A 70 -22.75 -6.58 -4.88
N LYS A 71 -23.19 -5.33 -4.76
CA LYS A 71 -23.92 -4.62 -5.81
C LYS A 71 -23.00 -3.97 -6.83
N ASP A 72 -21.79 -3.62 -6.44
CA ASP A 72 -20.82 -2.94 -7.30
C ASP A 72 -19.38 -3.18 -6.80
N ILE A 73 -18.43 -2.57 -7.50
CA ILE A 73 -17.00 -2.68 -7.22
C ILE A 73 -16.59 -2.01 -5.90
N ASP A 74 -17.27 -0.93 -5.50
CA ASP A 74 -16.94 -0.21 -4.28
C ASP A 74 -17.36 -1.01 -3.06
N GLU A 75 -18.51 -1.67 -3.13
CA GLU A 75 -18.95 -2.63 -2.13
C GLU A 75 -18.05 -3.87 -2.08
N ALA A 76 -17.64 -4.39 -3.24
CA ALA A 76 -16.66 -5.47 -3.31
C ALA A 76 -15.33 -5.11 -2.62
N ARG A 77 -14.84 -3.89 -2.85
CA ARG A 77 -13.65 -3.36 -2.17
C ARG A 77 -13.85 -3.31 -0.66
N LEU A 78 -14.98 -2.75 -0.20
CA LEU A 78 -15.32 -2.68 1.21
C LEU A 78 -15.30 -4.07 1.87
N PHE A 79 -15.91 -5.07 1.24
CA PHE A 79 -15.99 -6.43 1.77
C PHE A 79 -14.62 -7.12 1.83
N PHE A 80 -13.74 -6.87 0.85
CA PHE A 80 -12.37 -7.39 0.88
C PHE A 80 -11.46 -6.66 1.89
N GLU A 81 -11.74 -5.40 2.23
CA GLU A 81 -10.95 -4.60 3.17
C GLU A 81 -11.43 -4.69 4.64
N THR A 82 -12.62 -5.27 4.88
CA THR A 82 -13.24 -5.38 6.21
C THR A 82 -12.34 -6.15 7.21
N LEU A 83 -12.10 -5.59 8.41
CA LEU A 83 -11.18 -6.12 9.45
C LEU A 83 -9.74 -6.43 8.98
N HIS A 84 -9.25 -5.85 7.88
CA HIS A 84 -7.93 -6.17 7.29
C HIS A 84 -7.74 -7.64 6.84
N VAL A 85 -8.77 -8.47 6.97
CA VAL A 85 -8.79 -9.89 6.56
C VAL A 85 -9.72 -10.05 5.34
N GLY A 86 -10.85 -9.35 5.37
CA GLY A 86 -11.89 -9.38 4.35
C GLY A 86 -12.62 -10.71 4.22
N VAL A 87 -13.66 -10.71 3.40
CA VAL A 87 -14.29 -11.94 2.94
C VAL A 87 -13.34 -12.76 2.05
N ASP A 88 -13.61 -14.06 1.92
CA ASP A 88 -12.79 -14.91 1.05
C ASP A 88 -13.02 -14.62 -0.43
N CYS A 89 -14.28 -14.38 -0.80
CA CYS A 89 -14.67 -13.98 -2.15
C CYS A 89 -15.91 -13.08 -2.15
N VAL A 90 -16.17 -12.45 -3.28
CA VAL A 90 -17.40 -11.69 -3.52
C VAL A 90 -18.16 -12.26 -4.70
N PHE A 91 -19.48 -12.21 -4.64
CA PHE A 91 -20.39 -12.57 -5.72
C PHE A 91 -21.10 -11.31 -6.19
N HIS A 92 -20.93 -10.98 -7.47
CA HIS A 92 -21.69 -9.94 -8.12
C HIS A 92 -22.70 -10.59 -9.08
N LEU A 93 -23.99 -10.32 -8.87
CA LEU A 93 -25.06 -10.89 -9.68
C LEU A 93 -25.26 -10.04 -10.94
N ILE A 94 -25.03 -10.64 -12.11
CA ILE A 94 -25.19 -9.99 -13.41
C ILE A 94 -26.61 -10.26 -13.93
N ASP A 95 -27.40 -9.21 -14.11
CA ASP A 95 -28.70 -9.30 -14.77
C ASP A 95 -28.52 -9.25 -16.29
N MET A 96 -28.41 -10.43 -16.91
CA MET A 96 -28.23 -10.59 -18.36
C MET A 96 -29.34 -9.95 -19.22
N LYS A 97 -30.48 -9.56 -18.65
CA LYS A 97 -31.54 -8.84 -19.37
C LYS A 97 -31.28 -7.34 -19.45
N LYS A 98 -30.55 -6.79 -18.48
CA LYS A 98 -30.20 -5.36 -18.38
C LYS A 98 -28.79 -5.07 -18.86
N GLU A 99 -27.87 -6.01 -18.65
CA GLU A 99 -26.45 -5.87 -18.96
C GLU A 99 -26.10 -6.74 -20.17
N ARG A 100 -25.87 -6.09 -21.32
CA ARG A 100 -25.48 -6.78 -22.57
C ARG A 100 -24.03 -7.26 -22.56
N ALA A 101 -23.19 -6.68 -21.72
CA ALA A 101 -21.80 -7.07 -21.49
C ALA A 101 -21.36 -6.59 -20.10
N PHE A 102 -20.66 -7.44 -19.35
CA PHE A 102 -20.09 -7.09 -18.06
C PHE A 102 -18.61 -6.73 -18.22
N ASP A 103 -18.21 -5.54 -17.75
CA ASP A 103 -16.81 -5.11 -17.79
C ASP A 103 -16.03 -5.64 -16.58
N PHE A 104 -15.22 -6.67 -16.81
CA PHE A 104 -14.33 -7.24 -15.80
C PHE A 104 -13.10 -6.38 -15.50
N GLY A 105 -12.80 -5.34 -16.29
CA GLY A 105 -11.60 -4.52 -16.15
C GLY A 105 -11.40 -3.94 -14.74
N PRO A 106 -12.39 -3.22 -14.19
CA PRO A 106 -12.33 -2.67 -12.83
C PRO A 106 -12.14 -3.75 -11.75
N TRP A 107 -12.81 -4.90 -11.89
CA TRP A 107 -12.83 -5.98 -10.90
C TRP A 107 -11.49 -6.72 -10.76
N LYS A 108 -10.70 -6.80 -11.84
CA LYS A 108 -9.36 -7.41 -11.78
C LYS A 108 -8.42 -6.73 -10.79
N GLY A 109 -8.60 -5.42 -10.57
CA GLY A 109 -7.84 -4.60 -9.62
C GLY A 109 -8.31 -4.69 -8.16
N LEU A 110 -9.34 -5.49 -7.85
CA LEU A 110 -9.72 -5.79 -6.46
C LEU A 110 -8.95 -6.98 -5.90
N VAL A 111 -8.56 -7.91 -6.78
CA VAL A 111 -7.82 -9.14 -6.42
C VAL A 111 -6.31 -8.96 -6.67
N THR A 112 -5.87 -7.73 -6.94
CA THR A 112 -4.45 -7.43 -7.15
C THR A 112 -3.68 -7.74 -5.87
N ARG A 113 -2.89 -8.81 -5.99
CA ARG A 113 -1.74 -9.14 -5.15
C ARG A 113 -0.99 -7.86 -4.80
N SER A 114 -0.47 -7.81 -3.58
CA SER A 114 0.62 -6.91 -3.19
C SER A 114 1.50 -6.65 -4.41
N GLU A 115 1.57 -5.40 -4.86
CA GLU A 115 2.51 -5.04 -5.91
C GLU A 115 3.90 -5.35 -5.35
N SER A 116 4.81 -5.89 -6.14
CA SER A 116 6.18 -6.13 -5.70
C SER A 116 7.12 -5.32 -6.56
N VAL A 117 7.98 -4.55 -5.93
CA VAL A 117 9.06 -3.83 -6.61
C VAL A 117 10.37 -4.56 -6.37
N ILE A 118 11.27 -4.51 -7.36
CA ILE A 118 12.60 -5.12 -7.22
C ILE A 118 13.49 -4.13 -6.48
N MET A 119 13.65 -4.34 -5.18
CA MET A 119 14.54 -3.52 -4.36
C MET A 119 15.99 -3.92 -4.58
N GLY A 120 16.86 -2.93 -4.77
CA GLY A 120 18.31 -3.07 -4.73
C GLY A 120 18.92 -2.36 -3.53
N THR A 121 20.25 -2.34 -3.51
CA THR A 121 21.04 -1.59 -2.53
C THR A 121 21.78 -0.47 -3.26
N ALA A 122 21.62 0.76 -2.80
CA ALA A 122 22.45 1.88 -3.20
C ALA A 122 23.57 2.11 -2.18
N GLU A 123 24.79 2.29 -2.67
CA GLU A 123 25.92 2.75 -1.86
C GLU A 123 25.95 4.28 -1.87
N ILE A 124 25.95 4.92 -0.70
CA ILE A 124 25.98 6.38 -0.60
C ILE A 124 27.33 6.89 -1.12
N THR A 125 27.27 7.85 -2.05
CA THR A 125 28.44 8.41 -2.72
C THR A 125 28.67 9.87 -2.38
N ARG A 126 27.61 10.61 -2.03
CA ARG A 126 27.69 12.03 -1.68
C ARG A 126 26.61 12.42 -0.68
N ILE A 127 26.99 13.26 0.27
CA ILE A 127 26.08 13.91 1.21
C ILE A 127 26.51 15.38 1.27
N GLU A 128 25.59 16.30 1.00
CA GLU A 128 25.87 17.74 0.96
C GLU A 128 24.74 18.52 1.63
N ASP A 129 25.09 19.50 2.48
CA ASP A 129 24.14 20.48 3.00
C ASP A 129 23.74 21.46 1.90
N VAL A 130 22.45 21.52 1.60
CA VAL A 130 21.88 22.38 0.56
C VAL A 130 21.06 23.54 1.14
N GLY A 131 21.24 23.82 2.43
CA GLY A 131 20.60 24.90 3.14
C GLY A 131 19.13 24.64 3.43
N SER A 132 18.35 25.71 3.48
CA SER A 132 16.94 25.63 3.83
C SER A 132 16.06 25.42 2.59
N GLY A 133 15.12 24.49 2.68
CA GLY A 133 14.16 24.22 1.60
C GLY A 133 12.85 23.67 2.12
N ASP A 134 11.83 23.67 1.26
CA ASP A 134 10.52 23.13 1.56
C ASP A 134 10.48 21.62 1.38
N ARG A 135 10.02 20.93 2.41
CA ARG A 135 9.84 19.48 2.43
C ARG A 135 8.38 19.10 2.61
N VAL A 136 8.04 17.89 2.19
CA VAL A 136 6.71 17.29 2.37
C VAL A 136 6.76 16.18 3.41
N CYS A 137 5.94 16.29 4.45
CA CYS A 137 5.56 15.17 5.31
C CYS A 137 4.27 14.57 4.79
N VAL A 138 4.22 13.25 4.65
CA VAL A 138 3.02 12.53 4.25
C VAL A 138 2.52 11.75 5.45
N ASP A 139 1.36 12.15 5.97
CA ASP A 139 0.58 11.37 6.93
C ASP A 139 -0.36 10.47 6.12
N THR A 140 -0.25 9.16 6.30
CA THR A 140 -1.14 8.17 5.70
C THR A 140 -2.31 7.85 6.64
N ILE A 141 -3.32 7.15 6.13
CA ILE A 141 -4.43 6.62 6.93
C ILE A 141 -4.16 5.18 7.41
N SER A 142 -2.91 4.72 7.40
CA SER A 142 -2.53 3.38 7.82
C SER A 142 -1.28 3.44 8.70
N MET A 143 -1.17 2.49 9.62
CA MET A 143 0.08 2.29 10.34
C MET A 143 1.11 1.65 9.40
N LEU A 144 2.37 2.02 9.61
CA LEU A 144 3.57 1.56 8.94
C LEU A 144 4.33 0.66 9.93
N GLU A 145 4.98 -0.35 9.39
CA GLU A 145 5.78 -1.33 10.13
C GLU A 145 7.29 -1.13 9.93
N GLN A 146 8.11 -1.72 10.79
CA GLN A 146 9.56 -1.60 10.69
C GLN A 146 10.07 -2.00 9.30
N GLY A 147 10.89 -1.14 8.70
CA GLY A 147 11.37 -1.32 7.32
C GLY A 147 10.38 -0.90 6.22
N GLU A 148 9.17 -0.46 6.56
CA GLU A 148 8.25 0.16 5.60
C GLU A 148 8.47 1.67 5.45
N GLY A 149 8.18 2.17 4.26
CA GLY A 149 8.35 3.59 3.95
C GLY A 149 7.80 3.98 2.59
N MET A 150 8.23 5.15 2.12
CA MET A 150 7.95 5.62 0.76
C MET A 150 9.22 5.64 -0.06
N LEU A 151 9.10 5.26 -1.32
CA LEU A 151 10.16 5.46 -2.31
C LEU A 151 10.17 6.93 -2.73
N VAL A 152 11.30 7.60 -2.53
CA VAL A 152 11.48 9.03 -2.82
C VAL A 152 12.79 9.28 -3.55
N GLY A 153 12.75 10.10 -4.59
CA GLY A 153 13.95 10.51 -5.31
C GLY A 153 13.73 11.75 -6.16
N ASN A 154 14.81 12.42 -6.55
CA ASN A 154 14.76 13.62 -7.39
C ASN A 154 14.38 13.31 -8.84
N HIS A 155 14.54 12.05 -9.27
CA HIS A 155 14.21 11.58 -10.60
C HIS A 155 13.15 10.49 -10.56
N ALA A 156 12.30 10.43 -11.58
CA ALA A 156 11.23 9.43 -11.68
C ALA A 156 11.71 7.97 -11.83
N ARG A 157 13.02 7.74 -11.98
CA ARG A 157 13.64 6.42 -12.20
C ARG A 157 14.42 5.89 -11.00
N GLY A 158 14.73 6.72 -10.01
CA GLY A 158 15.69 6.37 -8.96
C GLY A 158 15.21 6.87 -7.61
N PHE A 159 14.98 5.95 -6.68
CA PHE A 159 14.36 6.23 -5.39
C PHE A 159 15.13 5.60 -4.25
N PHE A 160 15.26 6.30 -3.14
CA PHE A 160 15.62 5.73 -1.84
C PHE A 160 14.36 5.32 -1.10
N LEU A 161 14.45 4.27 -0.27
CA LEU A 161 13.38 3.93 0.66
C LEU A 161 13.49 4.79 1.93
N VAL A 162 12.66 5.82 2.02
CA VAL A 162 12.56 6.70 3.18
C VAL A 162 11.62 6.07 4.20
N HIS A 163 12.16 5.73 5.36
CA HIS A 163 11.49 4.98 6.42
C HIS A 163 10.37 5.80 7.07
N GLY A 164 9.32 5.12 7.54
CA GLY A 164 8.29 5.73 8.38
C GLY A 164 8.83 6.16 9.75
N GLU A 165 8.18 7.15 10.38
CA GLU A 165 8.51 7.63 11.73
C GLU A 165 8.00 6.64 12.80
N ILE A 166 8.54 5.42 12.83
CA ILE A 166 7.97 4.26 13.54
C ILE A 166 8.61 4.03 14.91
N ALA A 167 9.85 4.47 15.11
CA ALA A 167 10.55 4.31 16.37
C ALA A 167 10.45 5.58 17.23
N ASP A 168 10.20 5.39 18.53
CA ASP A 168 10.39 6.45 19.51
C ASP A 168 11.87 6.86 19.56
N THR A 169 12.10 8.14 19.79
CA THR A 169 13.42 8.68 20.11
C THR A 169 13.37 9.27 21.52
N GLU A 170 14.52 9.62 22.09
CA GLU A 170 14.58 10.28 23.40
C GLU A 170 13.81 11.62 23.44
N PHE A 171 13.54 12.22 22.27
CA PHE A 171 12.98 13.57 22.16
C PHE A 171 11.59 13.61 21.53
N VAL A 172 11.18 12.58 20.79
CA VAL A 172 9.96 12.57 19.98
C VAL A 172 9.34 11.18 19.95
N ASN A 173 8.04 11.12 20.23
CA ASN A 173 7.24 9.90 20.09
C ASN A 173 7.06 9.52 18.61
N ALA A 174 7.01 8.22 18.35
CA ALA A 174 6.72 7.66 17.05
C ALA A 174 5.37 8.16 16.52
N ARG A 175 5.34 8.36 15.21
CA ARG A 175 4.13 8.60 14.43
C ARG A 175 4.15 7.59 13.29
N PRO A 176 3.84 6.31 13.58
CA PRO A 176 3.95 5.22 12.61
C PRO A 176 2.92 5.32 11.47
N PHE A 177 2.29 6.46 11.25
CA PHE A 177 1.49 6.77 10.06
C PHE A 177 2.16 7.84 9.18
N ARG A 178 3.32 8.37 9.57
CA ARG A 178 4.01 9.48 8.93
C ARG A 178 5.28 9.03 8.22
N VAL A 179 5.49 9.55 7.02
CA VAL A 179 6.78 9.55 6.33
C VAL A 179 7.23 10.99 6.12
N ASN A 180 8.44 11.29 6.57
CA ASN A 180 9.09 12.57 6.34
C ASN A 180 9.78 12.54 4.97
N ALA A 181 8.97 12.54 3.90
CA ALA A 181 9.33 12.02 2.59
C ALA A 181 10.52 12.69 1.90
N GLY A 182 10.52 14.02 1.71
CA GLY A 182 11.59 14.70 0.97
C GLY A 182 11.21 16.11 0.52
N ALA A 183 12.03 16.72 -0.33
CA ALA A 183 11.76 18.04 -0.90
C ALA A 183 10.50 18.07 -1.80
N VAL A 184 9.88 19.24 -1.93
CA VAL A 184 8.63 19.43 -2.70
C VAL A 184 8.67 18.96 -4.16
N HIS A 185 9.85 18.98 -4.79
CA HIS A 185 10.05 18.56 -6.18
C HIS A 185 10.37 17.07 -6.32
N SER A 186 10.64 16.35 -5.23
CA SER A 186 10.98 14.93 -5.31
C SER A 186 9.76 14.13 -5.77
N TYR A 187 10.03 13.07 -6.53
CA TYR A 187 9.04 12.10 -6.95
C TYR A 187 8.83 11.03 -5.89
N THR A 188 7.62 10.47 -5.87
CA THR A 188 7.31 9.22 -5.18
C THR A 188 6.54 8.26 -6.07
N LEU A 189 6.57 6.97 -5.73
CA LEU A 189 5.90 5.91 -6.48
C LEU A 189 4.40 5.83 -6.13
N ARG A 190 3.58 5.61 -7.15
CA ARG A 190 2.14 5.33 -7.11
C ARG A 190 1.85 3.99 -7.77
N SER A 191 0.70 3.41 -7.42
CA SER A 191 0.23 2.13 -7.98
C SER A 191 0.31 2.07 -9.51
N GLY A 192 0.68 0.91 -10.03
CA GLY A 192 0.82 0.68 -11.47
C GLY A 192 2.05 1.37 -12.10
N ASN A 193 3.17 1.43 -11.37
CA ASN A 193 4.44 2.06 -11.80
C ASN A 193 4.27 3.52 -12.28
N LYS A 194 3.43 4.29 -11.59
CA LYS A 194 3.30 5.73 -11.86
C LYS A 194 4.09 6.52 -10.84
N THR A 195 4.48 7.74 -11.18
CA THR A 195 5.13 8.66 -10.25
C THR A 195 4.26 9.90 -10.04
N ALA A 196 4.47 10.60 -8.93
CA ALA A 196 3.91 11.91 -8.65
C ALA A 196 4.91 12.77 -7.89
N TYR A 197 4.84 14.08 -8.04
CA TYR A 197 5.59 14.98 -7.18
C TYR A 197 5.03 14.95 -5.76
N LEU A 198 5.91 15.02 -4.75
CA LEU A 198 5.48 15.06 -3.35
C LEU A 198 4.57 16.27 -3.07
N SER A 199 4.83 17.41 -3.72
CA SER A 199 4.00 18.63 -3.59
C SER A 199 2.58 18.51 -4.15
N GLU A 200 2.32 17.52 -5.01
CA GLU A 200 1.01 17.29 -5.61
C GLU A 200 0.11 16.40 -4.76
N LEU A 201 0.67 15.70 -3.77
CA LEU A 201 -0.09 14.78 -2.92
C LEU A 201 -1.16 15.51 -2.11
N LYS A 202 -2.40 15.02 -2.20
CA LYS A 202 -3.55 15.56 -1.47
C LYS A 202 -4.24 14.50 -0.62
N ALA A 203 -4.96 14.96 0.40
CA ALA A 203 -5.78 14.08 1.23
C ALA A 203 -6.74 13.25 0.37
N GLY A 204 -6.83 11.95 0.68
CA GLY A 204 -7.64 10.98 -0.04
C GLY A 204 -6.96 10.36 -1.26
N GLU A 205 -5.83 10.90 -1.75
CA GLU A 205 -5.12 10.33 -2.90
C GLU A 205 -4.37 9.04 -2.54
N PRO A 206 -4.29 8.08 -3.47
CA PRO A 206 -3.54 6.85 -3.25
C PRO A 206 -2.03 7.11 -3.23
N VAL A 207 -1.34 6.44 -2.32
CA VAL A 207 0.13 6.43 -2.20
C VAL A 207 0.59 4.99 -1.96
N MET A 208 1.79 4.67 -2.43
CA MET A 208 2.38 3.35 -2.24
C MET A 208 3.31 3.34 -1.03
N ILE A 209 3.12 2.35 -0.15
CA ILE A 209 4.05 2.00 0.92
C ILE A 209 4.79 0.74 0.49
N VAL A 210 6.10 0.73 0.69
CA VAL A 210 7.00 -0.34 0.27
C VAL A 210 7.82 -0.78 1.48
N ASP A 211 7.98 -2.10 1.65
CA ASP A 211 8.91 -2.67 2.64
C ASP A 211 10.31 -2.92 2.05
N TRP A 212 11.26 -3.25 2.91
CA TRP A 212 12.65 -3.45 2.52
C TRP A 212 12.90 -4.70 1.65
N GLN A 213 11.95 -5.63 1.61
CA GLN A 213 11.94 -6.80 0.73
C GLN A 213 11.29 -6.50 -0.63
N GLY A 214 10.64 -5.35 -0.77
CA GLY A 214 9.97 -4.90 -1.98
C GLY A 214 8.49 -5.28 -2.07
N HIS A 215 7.87 -5.76 -0.99
CA HIS A 215 6.41 -5.85 -0.96
C HIS A 215 5.83 -4.45 -0.88
N ALA A 216 4.87 -4.17 -1.75
CA ALA A 216 4.22 -2.89 -1.84
C ALA A 216 2.71 -3.02 -1.66
N ARG A 217 2.16 -2.04 -0.95
CA ARG A 217 0.72 -1.91 -0.69
C ARG A 217 0.29 -0.47 -0.88
N ALA A 218 -0.92 -0.29 -1.39
CA ALA A 218 -1.52 1.04 -1.49
C ALA A 218 -2.16 1.42 -0.15
N THR A 219 -2.01 2.68 0.25
CA THR A 219 -2.83 3.35 1.25
C THR A 219 -3.26 4.71 0.69
N ARG A 220 -3.92 5.53 1.50
CA ARG A 220 -4.27 6.91 1.13
C ARG A 220 -3.55 7.91 2.01
N VAL A 221 -3.30 9.08 1.43
CA VAL A 221 -2.81 10.24 2.15
C VAL A 221 -3.94 10.76 3.06
N GLY A 222 -3.70 10.82 4.36
CA GLY A 222 -4.56 11.56 5.29
C GLY A 222 -4.28 13.06 5.22
N ARG A 223 -3.00 13.44 5.19
CA ARG A 223 -2.55 14.83 5.05
C ARG A 223 -1.14 14.90 4.46
N ALA A 224 -0.90 15.82 3.53
CA ALA A 224 0.44 16.23 3.12
C ALA A 224 0.75 17.62 3.71
N LYS A 225 1.86 17.75 4.44
CA LYS A 225 2.28 19.00 5.09
C LYS A 225 3.57 19.51 4.44
N ILE A 226 3.55 20.75 3.94
CA ILE A 226 4.74 21.43 3.44
C ILE A 226 5.31 22.33 4.53
N GLU A 227 6.61 22.21 4.81
CA GLU A 227 7.30 23.08 5.75
C GLU A 227 8.77 23.26 5.39
N THR A 228 9.31 24.43 5.73
CA THR A 228 10.70 24.79 5.48
C THR A 228 11.61 24.23 6.57
N ARG A 229 12.67 23.50 6.17
CA ARG A 229 13.66 22.89 7.07
C ARG A 229 15.07 22.95 6.47
N PRO A 230 16.13 22.74 7.26
CA PRO A 230 17.46 22.43 6.73
C PRO A 230 17.45 21.09 5.99
N MET A 231 18.11 21.02 4.84
CA MET A 231 18.06 19.89 3.91
C MET A 231 19.47 19.40 3.53
N LEU A 232 19.56 18.11 3.23
CA LEU A 232 20.73 17.43 2.68
C LEU A 232 20.40 16.86 1.32
N LEU A 233 21.28 17.06 0.34
CA LEU A 233 21.34 16.26 -0.87
C LEU A 233 22.08 14.96 -0.57
N VAL A 234 21.42 13.84 -0.82
CA VAL A 234 21.98 12.50 -0.69
C VAL A 234 22.04 11.86 -2.07
N GLU A 235 23.22 11.41 -2.49
CA GLU A 235 23.42 10.65 -3.73
C GLU A 235 23.93 9.25 -3.42
N GLY A 236 23.48 8.28 -4.20
CA GLY A 236 23.84 6.89 -4.07
C GLY A 236 23.95 6.20 -5.41
N LYS A 237 24.77 5.17 -5.48
CA LYS A 237 25.02 4.39 -6.69
C LYS A 237 24.33 3.03 -6.60
N ILE A 238 23.51 2.71 -7.60
CA ILE A 238 22.80 1.43 -7.74
C ILE A 238 22.87 0.99 -9.20
N GLY A 239 23.30 -0.24 -9.47
CA GLY A 239 23.36 -0.77 -10.84
C GLY A 239 24.25 0.04 -11.80
N GLY A 240 25.19 0.84 -11.30
CA GLY A 240 26.02 1.74 -12.11
C GLY A 240 25.45 3.14 -12.33
N GLU A 241 24.17 3.36 -12.04
CA GLU A 241 23.50 4.66 -12.12
C GLU A 241 23.59 5.41 -10.77
N ILE A 242 23.57 6.75 -10.85
CA ILE A 242 23.43 7.61 -9.68
C ILE A 242 21.95 7.96 -9.49
N ILE A 243 21.48 7.79 -8.26
CA ILE A 243 20.18 8.25 -7.79
C ILE A 243 20.41 9.29 -6.69
N SER A 244 19.46 10.21 -6.52
CA SER A 244 19.58 11.27 -5.53
C SER A 244 18.24 11.60 -4.89
N ALA A 245 18.28 12.13 -3.67
CA ALA A 245 17.13 12.70 -2.98
C ALA A 245 17.56 13.89 -2.11
N VAL A 246 16.70 14.91 -2.02
CA VAL A 246 16.87 16.00 -1.05
C VAL A 246 15.98 15.72 0.17
N LEU A 247 16.62 15.45 1.31
CA LEU A 247 15.98 15.00 2.55
C LEU A 247 16.26 15.98 3.68
N GLN A 248 15.40 16.03 4.70
CA GLN A 248 15.66 16.92 5.83
C GLN A 248 16.90 16.48 6.61
N ASN A 249 17.72 17.45 7.02
CA ASN A 249 18.80 17.24 7.97
C ASN A 249 18.24 17.14 9.40
N ALA A 250 17.82 15.94 9.82
CA ALA A 250 17.40 15.66 11.19
C ALA A 250 17.56 14.18 11.54
N GLU A 251 17.70 13.89 12.83
CA GLU A 251 17.92 12.52 13.31
C GLU A 251 16.71 11.59 13.10
N THR A 252 15.51 12.15 13.06
CA THR A 252 14.25 11.44 12.87
C THR A 252 13.97 11.08 11.41
N ILE A 253 14.83 11.51 10.48
CA ILE A 253 14.73 11.14 9.07
C ILE A 253 15.65 9.95 8.86
N CYS A 254 15.09 8.84 8.39
CA CYS A 254 15.82 7.61 8.21
C CYS A 254 15.63 7.07 6.79
N LEU A 255 16.69 6.51 6.24
CA LEU A 255 16.61 5.56 5.13
C LEU A 255 16.53 4.15 5.70
N VAL A 256 16.12 3.20 4.89
CA VAL A 256 16.12 1.78 5.29
C VAL A 256 17.42 1.12 4.82
N ASP A 257 18.12 0.41 5.71
CA ASP A 257 19.33 -0.33 5.37
C ASP A 257 19.04 -1.72 4.78
N GLU A 258 20.10 -2.46 4.45
CA GLU A 258 19.98 -3.78 3.81
C GLU A 258 19.23 -4.83 4.66
N GLU A 259 19.15 -4.61 5.96
CA GLU A 259 18.54 -5.49 6.96
C GLU A 259 17.13 -5.03 7.38
N GLY A 260 16.59 -3.98 6.74
CA GLY A 260 15.28 -3.41 7.09
C GLY A 260 15.29 -2.51 8.33
N LYS A 261 16.47 -2.13 8.83
CA LYS A 261 16.61 -1.22 9.96
C LYS A 261 16.70 0.22 9.49
N GLN A 262 16.37 1.13 10.40
CA GLN A 262 16.46 2.55 10.15
C GLN A 262 17.92 3.04 10.21
N ARG A 263 18.34 3.79 9.19
CA ARG A 263 19.61 4.49 9.12
C ARG A 263 19.34 5.99 9.10
N SER A 264 19.58 6.63 10.24
CA SER A 264 19.37 8.08 10.39
C SER A 264 20.23 8.87 9.43
N ILE A 265 19.63 9.86 8.77
CA ILE A 265 20.29 10.78 7.83
C ILE A 265 21.43 11.54 8.51
N SER A 266 21.27 11.95 9.78
CA SER A 266 22.32 12.67 10.51
C SER A 266 23.57 11.83 10.80
N LYS A 267 23.45 10.50 10.75
CA LYS A 267 24.54 9.53 10.97
C LYS A 267 24.99 8.83 9.68
N LEU A 268 24.37 9.16 8.55
CA LEU A 268 24.67 8.58 7.25
C LEU A 268 26.05 9.02 6.78
N LYS A 269 26.80 8.11 6.15
CA LYS A 269 28.15 8.36 5.63
C LYS A 269 28.29 7.83 4.22
N VAL A 270 29.25 8.38 3.48
CA VAL A 270 29.70 7.79 2.21
C VAL A 270 30.18 6.36 2.45
N GLY A 271 29.77 5.44 1.58
CA GLY A 271 29.98 4.00 1.70
C GLY A 271 28.88 3.25 2.46
N ASP A 272 27.96 3.95 3.15
CA ASP A 272 26.79 3.30 3.74
C ASP A 272 25.90 2.70 2.64
N LYS A 273 25.24 1.60 2.98
CA LYS A 273 24.37 0.86 2.06
C LYS A 273 22.92 0.93 2.50
N VAL A 274 22.05 1.35 1.59
CA VAL A 274 20.62 1.56 1.86
C VAL A 274 19.76 0.98 0.75
N LYS A 275 18.52 0.62 1.08
CA LYS A 275 17.53 0.13 0.13
C LYS A 275 17.11 1.24 -0.83
N ALA A 276 17.10 0.88 -2.10
CA ALA A 276 16.74 1.77 -3.18
C ALA A 276 16.03 0.99 -4.29
N LEU A 277 15.27 1.72 -5.10
CA LEU A 277 14.68 1.23 -6.34
C LEU A 277 15.32 1.98 -7.50
N LEU A 278 15.84 1.24 -8.47
CA LEU A 278 16.12 1.75 -9.80
C LEU A 278 15.09 1.15 -10.75
N SER A 279 14.26 2.00 -11.36
CA SER A 279 13.25 1.57 -12.32
C SER A 279 13.87 1.45 -13.72
N ASP A 280 13.64 0.32 -14.37
CA ASP A 280 14.10 0.04 -15.74
C ASP A 280 13.32 0.83 -16.81
N GLU A 281 12.22 1.48 -16.45
CA GLU A 281 11.34 2.17 -17.39
C GLU A 281 11.80 3.62 -17.61
N LYS A 282 12.40 3.86 -18.78
CA LYS A 282 12.81 5.21 -19.23
C LYS A 282 11.61 6.18 -19.16
N GLY A 283 11.68 7.14 -18.24
CA GLY A 283 10.94 8.42 -18.27
C GLY A 283 9.43 8.31 -18.44
N ARG A 284 8.68 8.08 -17.36
CA ARG A 284 7.23 8.31 -17.35
C ARG A 284 6.94 9.74 -16.87
N HIS A 285 6.56 10.61 -17.80
CA HIS A 285 5.89 11.87 -17.47
C HIS A 285 4.38 11.70 -17.73
N PHE A 286 3.54 11.99 -16.75
CA PHE A 286 2.07 11.99 -16.88
C PHE A 286 1.41 10.69 -17.40
N GLY A 287 1.88 9.52 -16.98
CA GLY A 287 1.13 8.26 -17.12
C GLY A 287 0.80 7.82 -18.55
N LYS A 288 1.49 8.37 -19.56
CA LYS A 288 1.45 7.93 -20.96
C LYS A 288 2.87 7.78 -21.49
N ASN A 289 3.13 6.69 -22.24
CA ASN A 289 4.37 6.52 -23.00
C ASN A 289 4.46 7.61 -24.06
N ILE A 290 5.24 8.64 -23.80
CA ILE A 290 5.70 9.58 -24.81
C ILE A 290 7.22 9.50 -24.76
N GLU A 291 7.85 9.14 -25.87
CA GLU A 291 9.29 9.27 -26.05
C GLU A 291 9.64 10.77 -26.16
N GLU A 292 9.52 11.49 -25.04
CA GLU A 292 9.95 12.88 -24.94
C GLU A 292 11.40 12.93 -24.47
N LYS A 293 12.19 13.81 -25.09
CA LYS A 293 13.58 14.05 -24.71
C LYS A 293 13.62 14.89 -23.43
N ILE A 294 13.54 14.23 -22.29
CA ILE A 294 13.64 14.86 -20.96
C ILE A 294 15.10 14.80 -20.51
N ILE A 295 15.66 15.94 -20.10
CA ILE A 295 16.99 16.04 -19.48
C ILE A 295 16.81 16.61 -18.07
N GLU A 296 16.93 15.76 -17.06
CA GLU A 296 17.00 16.14 -15.65
C GLU A 296 18.48 16.16 -15.21
N LYS A 297 18.89 17.13 -14.38
CA LYS A 297 20.28 17.31 -13.92
C LYS A 297 20.34 17.52 -12.42
#